data_AF-O75486-F1
#
_entry.id   AF-O75486-F1
#
_cell.length_a   1.000
_cell.length_b   1.000
_cell.length_c   1.000
_cell.angle_alpha   90.00
_cell.angle_beta   90.00
_cell.angle_gamma   90.00
#
_symmetry.space_group_name_H-M   'P 1'
#
loop_
_entity.id
_entity.type
_entity.pdbx_description
1 polymer ?
#
loop_
_entity_poly.entity_id
_entity_poly.type
_entity_poly.pdbx_seq_one_letter_code
_entity_poly.pdbx_strand_id
1 'polypeptide(L)'
;MNNTAASPMSTATSSSGRSTGKSISFATELQSMMYSLGDARRPLHETAVLVEDVVHTQLINLLQQAAEVSQLRGARVITPEDLLFLMRKDKKKLRRLLKYMFIRDYKSKIVKGIDEDDLLEDKLSGSNNANKRQKIAQDFLNSIDQTGELLAMFEDDEIDEVKQERMERAERQTRIMDSAQYAEFCESRQLSFSKKASKFRDWLDCSSMEIKPNVVAMEILAYLAYETVAQLVDLALLVRQDMVTKAGDPFSHAISATFIQYHNSAESTAACGVEAHSDAIQPCHIREAIRRYSHRIGPLSPFTNAYRRNGMAFLAC
;
A
#
# COMPACT_ATOMS: atom_id res chain seq x y z
N MET A 1 62.22 3.11 26.00
CA MET A 1 61.72 3.31 24.62
C MET A 1 60.41 4.06 24.72
N ASN A 2 60.38 5.25 24.13
CA ASN A 2 59.27 6.19 23.87
C ASN A 2 58.34 6.65 25.02
N ASN A 3 58.69 7.85 25.53
CA ASN A 3 57.74 8.92 25.87
C ASN A 3 57.03 9.43 24.61
N THR A 4 55.73 9.71 24.70
CA THR A 4 54.99 10.85 24.09
C THR A 4 53.53 10.69 24.53
N ALA A 5 53.10 11.33 25.62
CA ALA A 5 52.61 12.72 25.69
C ALA A 5 51.28 12.92 24.94
N ALA A 6 50.22 13.11 25.73
CA ALA A 6 48.88 13.43 25.32
C ALA A 6 48.76 14.90 24.84
N SER A 7 47.89 15.13 23.85
CA SER A 7 47.30 16.44 23.58
C SER A 7 45.79 16.28 23.34
N PRO A 8 44.93 17.01 24.07
CA PRO A 8 43.49 17.08 23.83
C PRO A 8 43.16 18.27 22.93
N MET A 9 42.36 18.07 21.89
CA MET A 9 41.72 19.18 21.15
C MET A 9 40.21 19.00 21.12
N SER A 10 39.58 20.06 21.60
CA SER A 10 38.16 20.35 21.71
C SER A 10 37.47 20.42 20.34
N THR A 11 36.25 19.90 20.25
CA THR A 11 35.15 20.60 19.56
C THR A 11 33.83 20.01 20.04
N ALA A 12 33.06 20.84 20.76
CA ALA A 12 31.69 20.57 21.11
C ALA A 12 30.83 20.68 19.85
N THR A 13 30.41 19.56 19.29
CA THR A 13 29.33 19.53 18.31
C THR A 13 28.01 19.57 19.09
N SER A 14 27.47 20.78 19.23
CA SER A 14 26.11 21.01 19.69
C SER A 14 25.14 20.30 18.75
N SER A 15 24.67 19.12 19.13
CA SER A 15 23.53 18.47 18.50
C SER A 15 22.30 19.33 18.80
N SER A 16 21.94 20.19 17.85
CA SER A 16 20.72 20.98 17.86
C SER A 16 19.54 20.03 18.02
N GLY A 17 19.00 19.97 19.24
CA GLY A 17 17.83 19.19 19.59
C GLY A 17 16.62 19.74 18.86
N ARG A 18 16.38 19.25 17.64
CA ARG A 18 15.11 19.45 16.94
C ARG A 18 14.05 18.75 17.78
N SER A 19 13.19 19.55 18.39
CA SER A 19 12.04 19.14 19.19
C SER A 19 11.42 17.87 18.61
N THR A 20 11.61 16.74 19.28
CA THR A 20 11.02 15.45 18.92
C THR A 20 9.53 15.51 19.25
N GLY A 21 8.76 16.29 18.50
CA GLY A 21 7.33 16.05 18.39
C GLY A 21 7.19 14.58 18.02
N LYS A 22 6.52 13.79 18.86
CA LYS A 22 6.37 12.35 18.64
C LYS A 22 5.93 12.15 17.19
N SER A 23 6.83 11.62 16.37
CA SER A 23 6.52 11.29 14.98
C SER A 23 5.33 10.34 15.02
N ILE A 24 4.22 10.74 14.43
CA ILE A 24 3.07 9.86 14.28
C ILE A 24 3.54 8.71 13.40
N SER A 25 3.31 7.47 13.84
CA SER A 25 3.75 6.29 13.10
C SER A 25 2.65 5.23 13.04
N PHE A 26 2.56 4.55 11.91
CA PHE A 26 1.70 3.40 11.65
C PHE A 26 2.43 2.05 11.74
N ALA A 27 3.70 2.01 12.16
CA ALA A 27 4.51 0.78 12.17
C ALA A 27 3.81 -0.42 12.86
N THR A 28 3.11 -0.20 13.97
CA THR A 28 2.37 -1.28 14.65
C THR A 28 1.16 -1.76 13.86
N GLU A 29 0.39 -0.84 13.28
CA GLU A 29 -0.71 -1.21 12.39
C GLU A 29 -0.20 -1.89 11.11
N LEU A 30 0.96 -1.48 10.59
CA LEU A 30 1.61 -2.08 9.43
C LEU A 30 2.07 -3.50 9.70
N GLN A 31 2.62 -3.82 10.88
CA GLN A 31 2.93 -5.21 11.23
C GLN A 31 1.67 -6.09 11.13
N SER A 32 0.53 -5.65 11.66
CA SER A 32 -0.72 -6.41 11.53
C SER A 32 -1.21 -6.49 10.07
N MET A 33 -1.12 -5.41 9.30
CA MET A 33 -1.48 -5.44 7.87
C MET A 33 -0.59 -6.42 7.10
N MET A 34 0.72 -6.40 7.32
CA MET A 34 1.70 -7.28 6.67
C MET A 34 1.44 -8.75 6.98
N TYR A 35 1.14 -9.08 8.25
CA TYR A 35 0.70 -10.44 8.62
C TYR A 35 -0.52 -10.87 7.82
N SER A 36 -1.53 -9.99 7.70
CA SER A 36 -2.75 -10.27 6.94
C SER A 36 -2.55 -10.43 5.43
N LEU A 37 -1.42 -9.96 4.91
CA LEU A 37 -1.03 -9.99 3.50
C LEU A 37 -0.11 -11.17 3.16
N GLY A 38 0.32 -11.96 4.16
CA GLY A 38 1.12 -13.17 3.99
C GLY A 38 2.53 -13.12 4.58
N ASP A 39 2.88 -12.09 5.36
CA ASP A 39 4.07 -12.10 6.20
C ASP A 39 3.88 -13.06 7.40
N ALA A 40 4.95 -13.31 8.17
CA ALA A 40 4.88 -14.09 9.40
C ALA A 40 3.87 -13.52 10.39
N ARG A 41 3.38 -14.36 11.32
CA ARG A 41 2.48 -13.95 12.41
C ARG A 41 3.02 -12.79 13.25
N ARG A 42 4.34 -12.66 13.33
CA ARG A 42 5.04 -11.56 14.02
C ARG A 42 6.01 -10.89 13.04
N PRO A 43 5.54 -9.97 12.18
CA PRO A 43 6.42 -9.26 11.26
C PRO A 43 7.47 -8.43 12.00
N LEU A 44 8.65 -8.28 11.41
CA LEU A 44 9.72 -7.49 12.02
C LEU A 44 9.36 -6.01 12.07
N HIS A 45 9.62 -5.39 13.23
CA HIS A 45 9.35 -3.96 13.41
C HIS A 45 10.18 -3.10 12.45
N GLU A 46 11.46 -3.43 12.26
CA GLU A 46 12.34 -2.74 11.32
C GLU A 46 11.85 -2.81 9.87
N THR A 47 11.26 -3.94 9.45
CA THR A 47 10.66 -4.08 8.12
C THR A 47 9.42 -3.21 8.00
N ALA A 48 8.57 -3.18 9.03
CA ALA A 48 7.37 -2.35 9.04
C ALA A 48 7.70 -0.85 8.99
N VAL A 49 8.75 -0.40 9.68
CA VAL A 49 9.26 0.98 9.61
C VAL A 49 9.75 1.30 8.20
N LEU A 50 10.53 0.41 7.56
CA LEU A 50 10.97 0.63 6.19
C LEU A 50 9.79 0.67 5.19
N VAL A 51 8.79 -0.20 5.36
CA VAL A 51 7.56 -0.17 4.56
C VAL A 51 6.81 1.15 4.79
N GLU A 52 6.75 1.63 6.04
CA GLU A 52 6.15 2.91 6.40
C GLU A 52 6.80 4.06 5.64
N ASP A 53 8.12 4.17 5.68
CA ASP A 53 8.89 5.24 5.03
C ASP A 53 8.64 5.28 3.52
N VAL A 54 8.59 4.10 2.88
CA VAL A 54 8.37 3.97 1.44
C VAL A 54 6.93 4.37 1.10
N VAL A 55 5.94 3.87 1.83
CA VAL A 55 4.52 4.21 1.60
C VAL A 55 4.29 5.70 1.85
N HIS A 56 4.84 6.26 2.93
CA HIS A 56 4.76 7.68 3.24
C HIS A 56 5.29 8.52 2.08
N THR A 57 6.53 8.25 1.65
CA THR A 57 7.17 8.96 0.54
C THR A 57 6.32 8.90 -0.74
N GLN A 58 5.81 7.71 -1.10
CA GLN A 58 4.98 7.54 -2.30
C GLN A 58 3.66 8.31 -2.20
N LEU A 59 3.06 8.41 -1.02
CA LEU A 59 1.80 9.11 -0.79
C LEU A 59 2.00 10.63 -0.75
N ILE A 60 3.09 11.14 -0.17
CA ILE A 60 3.45 12.56 -0.22
C ILE A 60 3.67 12.99 -1.68
N ASN A 61 4.41 12.19 -2.46
CA ASN A 61 4.61 12.46 -3.89
C ASN A 61 3.29 12.46 -4.69
N LEU A 62 2.38 11.52 -4.40
CA LEU A 62 1.05 11.50 -5.00
C LEU A 62 0.25 12.76 -4.64
N LEU A 63 0.28 13.14 -3.36
CA LEU A 63 -0.47 14.26 -2.84
C LEU A 63 0.02 15.60 -3.41
N GLN A 64 1.34 15.75 -3.60
CA GLN A 64 1.92 16.91 -4.28
C GLN A 64 1.47 17.01 -5.74
N GLN A 65 1.52 15.90 -6.50
CA GLN A 65 1.01 15.90 -7.88
C GLN A 65 -0.50 16.16 -7.95
N ALA A 66 -1.27 15.68 -6.97
CA ALA A 66 -2.70 15.95 -6.91
C ALA A 66 -2.99 17.43 -6.61
N ALA A 67 -2.17 18.07 -5.76
CA ALA A 67 -2.23 19.51 -5.51
C ALA A 67 -1.96 20.31 -6.79
N GLU A 68 -0.93 19.93 -7.57
CA GLU A 68 -0.62 20.58 -8.84
C GLU A 68 -1.77 20.44 -9.86
N VAL A 69 -2.37 19.25 -9.97
CA VAL A 69 -3.54 19.03 -10.83
C VAL A 69 -4.73 19.89 -10.38
N SER A 70 -4.97 19.98 -9.07
CA SER A 70 -6.01 20.83 -8.49
C SER A 70 -5.79 22.31 -8.81
N GLN A 71 -4.54 22.80 -8.71
CA GLN A 71 -4.15 24.16 -9.07
C GLN A 71 -4.37 24.47 -10.55
N LEU A 72 -4.01 23.53 -11.44
CA LEU A 72 -4.21 23.68 -12.89
C LEU A 72 -5.71 23.80 -13.25
N ARG A 73 -6.60 23.23 -12.44
CA ARG A 73 -8.06 23.40 -12.54
C ARG A 73 -8.56 24.73 -11.93
N GLY A 74 -7.69 25.53 -11.30
CA GLY A 74 -8.07 26.71 -10.53
C GLY A 74 -8.82 26.39 -9.24
N ALA A 75 -8.77 25.13 -8.78
CA ALA A 75 -9.43 24.70 -7.55
C ALA A 75 -8.56 24.97 -6.32
N ARG A 76 -9.21 25.10 -5.15
CA ARG A 76 -8.55 25.35 -3.86
C ARG A 76 -8.55 24.12 -2.94
N VAL A 77 -9.01 22.98 -3.45
CA VAL A 77 -9.19 21.73 -2.69
C VAL A 77 -8.87 20.58 -3.63
N ILE A 78 -8.07 19.61 -3.16
CA ILE A 78 -7.81 18.37 -3.91
C ILE A 78 -9.06 17.50 -3.83
N THR A 79 -9.61 17.15 -4.99
CA THR A 79 -10.83 16.35 -5.11
C THR A 79 -10.52 14.95 -5.66
N PRO A 80 -11.44 13.97 -5.55
CA PRO A 80 -11.25 12.63 -6.09
C PRO A 80 -10.85 12.62 -7.57
N GLU A 81 -11.37 13.57 -8.34
CA GLU A 81 -11.09 13.78 -9.75
C GLU A 81 -9.60 14.01 -10.02
N ASP A 82 -8.89 14.74 -9.16
CA ASP A 82 -7.46 14.99 -9.31
C ASP A 82 -6.65 13.68 -9.15
N LEU A 83 -7.08 12.80 -8.23
CA LEU A 83 -6.48 11.48 -8.03
C LEU A 83 -6.83 10.51 -9.15
N LEU A 84 -8.10 10.47 -9.58
CA LEU A 84 -8.55 9.66 -10.71
C LEU A 84 -7.83 10.06 -11.99
N PHE A 85 -7.59 11.36 -12.19
CA PHE A 85 -6.77 11.87 -13.28
C PHE A 85 -5.37 11.25 -13.22
N LEU A 86 -4.66 11.33 -12.11
CA LEU A 86 -3.31 10.76 -11.99
C LEU A 86 -3.31 9.24 -12.23
N MET A 87 -4.30 8.53 -11.68
CA MET A 87 -4.43 7.07 -11.82
C MET A 87 -4.80 6.60 -13.23
N ARG A 88 -5.32 7.47 -14.11
CA ARG A 88 -5.81 7.11 -15.47
C ARG A 88 -4.80 6.41 -16.38
N LYS A 89 -3.50 6.55 -16.08
CA LYS A 89 -2.41 5.94 -16.85
C LYS A 89 -2.19 4.47 -16.52
N ASP A 90 -2.68 3.98 -15.38
CA ASP A 90 -2.65 2.57 -15.00
C ASP A 90 -4.07 2.05 -14.90
N LYS A 91 -4.58 1.50 -16.01
CA LYS A 91 -5.98 1.04 -16.11
C LYS A 91 -6.29 -0.07 -15.10
N LYS A 92 -5.37 -0.99 -14.86
CA LYS A 92 -5.57 -2.07 -13.88
C LYS A 92 -5.72 -1.50 -12.46
N LYS A 93 -4.85 -0.57 -12.05
CA LYS A 93 -4.97 0.08 -10.73
C LYS A 93 -6.19 0.99 -10.64
N LEU A 94 -6.52 1.73 -11.70
CA LEU A 94 -7.73 2.55 -11.74
C LEU A 94 -8.99 1.68 -11.59
N ARG A 95 -9.09 0.54 -12.29
CA ARG A 95 -10.24 -0.38 -12.16
C ARG A 95 -10.42 -0.85 -10.73
N ARG A 96 -9.32 -1.24 -10.07
CA ARG A 96 -9.34 -1.66 -8.67
C ARG A 96 -9.79 -0.54 -7.73
N LEU A 97 -9.36 0.70 -7.98
CA LEU A 97 -9.81 1.88 -7.23
C LEU A 97 -11.31 2.13 -7.44
N LEU A 98 -11.83 2.03 -8.66
CA LEU A 98 -13.26 2.17 -8.94
C LEU A 98 -14.09 1.09 -8.21
N LYS A 99 -13.63 -0.17 -8.21
CA LYS A 99 -14.27 -1.24 -7.44
C LYS A 99 -14.28 -0.94 -5.93
N TYR A 100 -13.18 -0.40 -5.39
CA TYR A 100 -13.15 0.06 -4.00
C TYR A 100 -14.19 1.15 -3.73
N MET A 101 -14.29 2.16 -4.60
CA MET A 101 -15.25 3.26 -4.45
C MET A 101 -16.70 2.75 -4.48
N PHE A 102 -17.00 1.80 -5.38
CA PHE A 102 -18.30 1.12 -5.42
C PHE A 102 -18.61 0.36 -4.13
N ILE A 103 -17.67 -0.46 -3.64
CA ILE A 103 -17.83 -1.22 -2.38
C ILE A 103 -17.99 -0.28 -1.19
N ARG A 104 -17.29 0.86 -1.18
CA ARG A 104 -17.39 1.87 -0.12
C ARG A 104 -18.78 2.49 -0.09
N ASP A 105 -19.34 2.85 -1.24
CA ASP A 105 -20.73 3.32 -1.37
C ASP A 105 -21.72 2.23 -0.92
N TYR A 106 -21.54 0.99 -1.37
CA TYR A 106 -22.38 -0.15 -0.95
C TYR A 106 -22.36 -0.36 0.58
N LYS A 107 -21.19 -0.31 1.21
CA LYS A 107 -21.06 -0.40 2.67
C LYS A 107 -21.77 0.76 3.36
N SER A 108 -21.65 1.99 2.84
CA SER A 108 -22.39 3.14 3.38
C SER A 108 -23.91 2.98 3.27
N LYS A 109 -24.43 2.30 2.24
CA LYS A 109 -25.86 1.99 2.12
C LYS A 109 -26.32 0.99 3.19
N ILE A 110 -25.60 -0.11 3.37
CA ILE A 110 -25.97 -1.13 4.36
C ILE A 110 -25.94 -0.56 5.78
N VAL A 111 -24.90 0.20 6.13
CA VAL A 111 -24.80 0.82 7.46
C VAL A 111 -26.00 1.73 7.73
N LYS A 112 -26.40 2.54 6.75
CA LYS A 112 -27.60 3.38 6.87
C LYS A 112 -28.90 2.57 6.91
N GLY A 113 -29.01 1.51 6.11
CA GLY A 113 -30.19 0.64 6.11
C GLY A 113 -30.40 -0.09 7.44
N ILE A 114 -29.31 -0.47 8.12
CA ILE A 114 -29.37 -1.05 9.48
C ILE A 114 -29.82 0.01 10.49
N ASP A 115 -29.36 1.26 10.36
CA ASP A 115 -29.80 2.36 11.23
C ASP A 115 -31.26 2.79 10.94
N GLU A 116 -31.72 2.66 9.68
CA GLU A 116 -33.08 3.06 9.25
C GLU A 116 -34.17 2.06 9.66
N ASP A 117 -33.85 0.78 9.93
CA ASP A 117 -34.81 -0.16 10.53
C ASP A 117 -35.28 0.32 11.93
N ASP A 118 -34.53 1.22 12.60
CA ASP A 118 -34.95 1.87 13.85
C ASP A 118 -35.64 3.24 13.65
N LEU A 119 -35.67 3.79 12.42
CA LEU A 119 -36.28 5.09 12.13
C LEU A 119 -37.27 5.00 10.96
N LEU A 120 -38.41 4.37 11.26
CA LEU A 120 -39.65 4.64 10.54
C LEU A 120 -39.90 6.16 10.51
N GLU A 121 -40.22 6.67 9.31
CA GLU A 121 -40.71 8.04 9.03
C GLU A 121 -39.69 9.13 8.61
N ASP A 122 -38.94 8.92 7.53
CA ASP A 122 -38.73 10.02 6.55
C ASP A 122 -38.62 9.49 5.11
N LYS A 123 -39.75 8.99 4.61
CA LYS A 123 -39.97 8.90 3.16
C LYS A 123 -40.12 10.34 2.68
N LEU A 124 -39.16 10.86 1.90
CA LEU A 124 -39.40 11.69 0.71
C LEU A 124 -38.13 12.29 0.06
N SER A 125 -36.93 12.13 0.61
CA SER A 125 -35.71 12.52 -0.12
C SER A 125 -34.97 11.31 -0.68
N GLY A 126 -35.05 11.12 -2.00
CA GLY A 126 -34.23 10.15 -2.72
C GLY A 126 -32.75 10.43 -2.42
N SER A 127 -32.17 9.66 -1.51
CA SER A 127 -30.82 9.83 -1.02
C SER A 127 -29.83 9.38 -2.10
N ASN A 128 -29.63 10.23 -3.11
CA ASN A 128 -28.59 10.14 -4.13
C ASN A 128 -27.18 10.01 -3.53
N ASN A 129 -27.03 10.27 -2.23
CA ASN A 129 -25.80 10.09 -1.46
C ASN A 129 -25.31 8.63 -1.44
N ALA A 130 -26.20 7.67 -1.70
CA ALA A 130 -25.92 6.24 -1.67
C ALA A 130 -24.84 5.80 -2.68
N ASN A 131 -24.72 6.48 -3.83
CA ASN A 131 -23.73 6.21 -4.89
C ASN A 131 -22.82 7.42 -5.16
N LYS A 132 -22.58 8.26 -4.14
CA LYS A 132 -21.88 9.54 -4.33
C LYS A 132 -20.50 9.37 -4.94
N ARG A 133 -19.71 8.38 -4.50
CA ARG A 133 -18.32 8.19 -4.95
C ARG A 133 -18.31 7.64 -6.37
N GLN A 134 -19.14 6.64 -6.64
CA GLN A 134 -19.27 6.07 -7.98
C GLN A 134 -19.72 7.14 -8.99
N LYS A 135 -20.70 7.97 -8.64
CA LYS A 135 -21.18 9.07 -9.49
C LYS A 135 -20.07 10.08 -9.81
N ILE A 136 -19.31 10.52 -8.80
CA ILE A 136 -18.15 11.40 -9.00
C ILE A 136 -17.15 10.79 -9.99
N ALA A 137 -16.82 9.51 -9.82
CA ALA A 137 -15.87 8.83 -10.68
C ALA A 137 -16.39 8.69 -12.12
N GLN A 138 -17.67 8.33 -12.28
CA GLN A 138 -18.32 8.19 -13.59
C GLN A 138 -18.37 9.53 -14.33
N ASP A 139 -18.87 10.57 -13.67
CA ASP A 139 -19.02 11.92 -14.25
C ASP A 139 -17.66 12.47 -14.69
N PHE A 140 -16.63 12.29 -13.85
CA PHE A 140 -15.27 12.72 -14.18
C PHE A 140 -14.66 11.92 -15.33
N LEU A 141 -14.70 10.58 -15.28
CA LEU A 141 -14.09 9.76 -16.32
C LEU A 141 -14.78 9.99 -17.68
N ASN A 142 -16.11 10.18 -17.70
CA ASN A 142 -16.86 10.57 -18.90
C ASN A 142 -16.32 11.88 -19.52
N SER A 143 -15.92 12.85 -18.69
CA SER A 143 -15.43 14.14 -19.17
C SER A 143 -14.04 14.09 -19.82
N ILE A 144 -13.24 13.04 -19.56
CA ILE A 144 -11.89 12.88 -20.09
C ILE A 144 -11.73 11.67 -21.02
N ASP A 145 -12.81 10.89 -21.24
CA ASP A 145 -12.76 9.65 -22.01
C ASP A 145 -12.78 9.91 -23.51
N GLN A 146 -11.58 10.04 -24.09
CA GLN A 146 -11.42 10.22 -25.53
C GLN A 146 -11.43 8.90 -26.31
N THR A 147 -11.12 7.77 -25.66
CA THR A 147 -10.99 6.46 -26.32
C THR A 147 -12.22 5.57 -26.12
N GLY A 148 -13.10 5.89 -25.17
CA GLY A 148 -14.20 5.04 -24.73
C GLY A 148 -13.77 3.96 -23.75
N GLU A 149 -12.46 3.81 -23.51
CA GLU A 149 -11.92 2.76 -22.66
C GLU A 149 -12.16 3.02 -21.18
N LEU A 150 -12.24 4.29 -20.74
CA LEU A 150 -12.38 4.62 -19.32
C LEU A 150 -13.79 4.31 -18.81
N LEU A 151 -14.81 4.58 -19.62
CA LEU A 151 -16.21 4.29 -19.29
C LEU A 151 -16.51 2.80 -19.32
N ALA A 152 -15.94 2.08 -20.28
CA ALA A 152 -16.09 0.63 -20.39
C ALA A 152 -15.64 -0.10 -19.10
N MET A 153 -14.74 0.50 -18.30
CA MET A 153 -14.24 -0.10 -17.04
C MET A 153 -15.32 -0.27 -15.96
N PHE A 154 -16.45 0.43 -16.04
CA PHE A 154 -17.52 0.29 -15.05
C PHE A 154 -18.41 -0.93 -15.31
N GLU A 155 -18.45 -1.41 -16.55
CA GLU A 155 -19.25 -2.56 -16.99
C GLU A 155 -18.43 -3.85 -17.04
N ASP A 156 -17.11 -3.72 -17.06
CA ASP A 156 -16.16 -4.83 -17.17
C ASP A 156 -15.97 -5.56 -15.82
N ASP A 157 -16.56 -6.75 -15.71
CA ASP A 157 -16.44 -7.67 -14.58
C ASP A 157 -15.18 -8.58 -14.65
N GLU A 158 -14.12 -8.15 -15.36
CA GLU A 158 -12.83 -8.84 -15.40
C GLU A 158 -12.29 -9.13 -13.98
N ILE A 159 -11.81 -10.35 -13.79
CA ILE A 159 -11.24 -10.80 -12.52
C ILE A 159 -9.91 -10.07 -12.27
N ASP A 160 -9.78 -9.41 -11.11
CA ASP A 160 -8.51 -8.81 -10.68
C ASP A 160 -7.56 -9.91 -10.17
N GLU A 161 -6.70 -10.39 -11.07
CA GLU A 161 -5.70 -11.44 -10.81
C GLU A 161 -4.87 -11.18 -9.54
N VAL A 162 -4.48 -9.92 -9.27
CA VAL A 162 -3.68 -9.57 -8.09
C VAL A 162 -4.51 -9.73 -6.81
N LYS A 163 -5.79 -9.36 -6.85
CA LYS A 163 -6.70 -9.55 -5.71
C LYS A 163 -7.06 -11.01 -5.50
N GLN A 164 -7.21 -11.77 -6.58
CA GLN A 164 -7.41 -13.21 -6.51
C GLN A 164 -6.19 -13.90 -5.88
N GLU A 165 -4.97 -13.61 -6.33
CA GLU A 165 -3.75 -14.20 -5.77
C GLU A 165 -3.61 -13.89 -4.27
N ARG A 166 -3.89 -12.65 -3.86
CA ARG A 166 -3.90 -12.26 -2.43
C ARG A 166 -4.97 -13.02 -1.63
N MET A 167 -6.13 -13.29 -2.23
CA MET A 167 -7.21 -14.06 -1.60
C MET A 167 -6.81 -15.54 -1.43
N GLU A 168 -6.26 -16.17 -2.47
CA GLU A 168 -5.75 -17.54 -2.43
C GLU A 168 -4.59 -17.69 -1.44
N ARG A 169 -3.73 -16.66 -1.33
CA ARG A 169 -2.67 -16.62 -0.30
C ARG A 169 -3.24 -16.59 1.11
N ALA A 170 -4.23 -15.73 1.36
CA ALA A 170 -4.91 -15.66 2.65
C ALA A 170 -5.62 -16.98 2.98
N GLU A 171 -6.30 -17.59 2.01
CA GLU A 171 -6.97 -18.88 2.19
C GLU A 171 -5.97 -19.96 2.63
N ARG A 172 -4.85 -20.10 1.92
CA ARG A 172 -3.77 -21.04 2.28
C ARG A 172 -3.24 -20.81 3.70
N GLN A 173 -3.04 -19.55 4.08
CA GLN A 173 -2.55 -19.20 5.42
C GLN A 173 -3.55 -19.62 6.51
N THR A 174 -4.86 -19.49 6.26
CA THR A 174 -5.90 -19.80 7.24
C THR A 174 -6.16 -21.29 7.46
N ARG A 175 -5.78 -22.16 6.52
CA ARG A 175 -6.03 -23.62 6.61
C ARG A 175 -5.39 -24.29 7.84
N ILE A 176 -4.30 -23.71 8.36
CA ILE A 176 -3.53 -24.26 9.48
C ILE A 176 -3.74 -23.48 10.79
N MET A 177 -4.67 -22.52 10.81
CA MET A 177 -4.91 -21.68 11.99
C MET A 177 -5.88 -22.34 12.97
N ASP A 178 -5.59 -22.21 14.26
CA ASP A 178 -6.59 -22.44 15.30
C ASP A 178 -7.60 -21.27 15.39
N SER A 179 -8.63 -21.43 16.23
CA SER A 179 -9.69 -20.44 16.42
C SER A 179 -9.16 -19.06 16.86
N ALA A 180 -8.19 -19.02 17.78
CA ALA A 180 -7.64 -17.77 18.28
C ALA A 180 -6.76 -17.08 17.23
N GLN A 181 -5.96 -17.85 16.51
CA GLN A 181 -5.14 -17.35 15.40
C GLN A 181 -5.99 -16.80 14.27
N TYR A 182 -7.08 -17.48 13.93
CA TYR A 182 -8.02 -17.05 12.90
C TYR A 182 -8.74 -15.74 13.28
N ALA A 183 -9.14 -15.59 14.55
CA ALA A 183 -9.75 -14.35 15.06
C ALA A 183 -8.79 -13.16 14.92
N GLU A 184 -7.54 -13.30 15.38
CA GLU A 184 -6.49 -12.27 15.24
C GLU A 184 -6.20 -11.93 13.77
N PHE A 185 -6.18 -12.95 12.90
CA PHE A 185 -6.01 -12.75 11.46
C PHE A 185 -7.18 -11.96 10.85
N CYS A 186 -8.42 -12.28 11.23
CA CYS A 186 -9.60 -11.54 10.78
C CYS A 186 -9.57 -10.07 11.20
N GLU A 187 -9.18 -9.78 12.43
CA GLU A 187 -9.02 -8.40 12.92
C GLU A 187 -7.96 -7.64 12.10
N SER A 188 -6.81 -8.29 11.86
CA SER A 188 -5.70 -7.74 11.08
C SER A 188 -6.11 -7.44 9.64
N ARG A 189 -6.87 -8.34 9.00
CA ARG A 189 -7.39 -8.16 7.62
C ARG A 189 -8.33 -6.98 7.46
N GLN A 190 -8.99 -6.54 8.52
CA GLN A 190 -9.91 -5.41 8.48
C GLN A 190 -9.19 -4.07 8.71
N LEU A 191 -7.89 -4.05 9.01
CA LEU A 191 -7.16 -2.81 9.25
C LEU A 191 -7.02 -1.99 7.97
N SER A 192 -7.09 -0.68 8.12
CA SER A 192 -6.83 0.28 7.05
C SER A 192 -6.41 1.62 7.65
N PHE A 193 -5.75 2.45 6.85
CA PHE A 193 -5.38 3.82 7.24
C PHE A 193 -6.62 4.69 7.55
N SER A 194 -7.76 4.41 6.92
CA SER A 194 -8.99 5.19 7.13
C SER A 194 -9.66 4.94 8.50
N LYS A 195 -9.36 3.83 9.19
CA LYS A 195 -9.94 3.55 10.53
C LYS A 195 -9.57 4.63 11.56
N LYS A 196 -8.37 5.20 11.45
CA LYS A 196 -7.89 6.31 12.30
C LYS A 196 -7.67 7.56 11.43
N ALA A 197 -8.75 8.10 10.87
CA ALA A 197 -8.68 9.19 9.88
C ALA A 197 -7.90 10.43 10.34
N SER A 198 -8.01 10.84 11.62
CA SER A 198 -7.22 11.96 12.15
C SER A 198 -5.72 11.64 12.18
N LYS A 199 -5.35 10.46 12.70
CA LYS A 199 -3.97 9.97 12.70
C LYS A 199 -3.39 9.94 11.28
N PHE A 200 -4.18 9.51 10.29
CA PHE A 200 -3.75 9.46 8.89
C PHE A 200 -3.54 10.86 8.28
N ARG A 201 -4.42 11.82 8.56
CA ARG A 201 -4.23 13.22 8.13
C ARG A 201 -2.97 13.84 8.72
N ASP A 202 -2.73 13.61 10.02
CA ASP A 202 -1.57 14.16 10.71
C ASP A 202 -0.28 13.47 10.24
N TRP A 203 -0.32 12.17 9.94
CA TRP A 203 0.79 11.41 9.38
C TRP A 203 1.20 11.88 7.98
N LEU A 204 0.24 12.29 7.15
CA LEU A 204 0.50 12.92 5.85
C LEU A 204 0.91 14.40 5.96
N ASP A 205 0.93 14.97 7.17
CA ASP A 205 1.17 16.40 7.43
C ASP A 205 0.29 17.33 6.57
N CYS A 206 -1.00 16.99 6.38
CA CYS A 206 -1.89 17.80 5.55
C CYS A 206 -2.07 19.24 6.06
N SER A 207 -1.69 19.55 7.30
CA SER A 207 -1.84 20.88 7.91
C SER A 207 -0.92 21.93 7.30
N SER A 208 0.27 21.53 6.86
CA SER A 208 1.28 22.40 6.24
C SER A 208 0.97 22.72 4.77
N MET A 209 0.01 22.01 4.15
CA MET A 209 -0.38 22.21 2.77
C MET A 209 -1.34 23.39 2.58
N GLU A 210 -1.10 24.18 1.53
CA GLU A 210 -2.02 25.24 1.10
C GLU A 210 -3.33 24.69 0.53
N ILE A 211 -3.24 23.61 -0.25
CA ILE A 211 -4.39 22.96 -0.89
C ILE A 211 -4.57 21.59 -0.29
N LYS A 212 -5.69 21.41 0.40
CA LYS A 212 -5.96 20.22 1.19
C LYS A 212 -6.89 19.27 0.44
N PRO A 213 -6.72 17.94 0.60
CA PRO A 213 -7.68 16.96 0.10
C PRO A 213 -9.01 16.99 0.85
N ASN A 214 -10.10 16.84 0.11
CA ASN A 214 -11.41 16.64 0.71
C ASN A 214 -11.55 15.22 1.30
N VAL A 215 -12.68 14.97 1.98
CA VAL A 215 -12.92 13.71 2.69
C VAL A 215 -12.82 12.49 1.76
N VAL A 216 -13.37 12.56 0.54
CA VAL A 216 -13.37 11.42 -0.39
C VAL A 216 -11.97 11.23 -1.00
N ALA A 217 -11.24 12.30 -1.28
CA ALA A 217 -9.84 12.22 -1.70
C ALA A 217 -8.97 11.57 -0.60
N MET A 218 -9.19 11.92 0.67
CA MET A 218 -8.53 11.27 1.81
C MET A 218 -8.86 9.78 1.92
N GLU A 219 -10.11 9.37 1.64
CA GLU A 219 -10.48 7.95 1.58
C GLU A 219 -9.72 7.20 0.47
N ILE A 220 -9.59 7.81 -0.71
CA ILE A 220 -8.82 7.26 -1.83
C ILE A 220 -7.33 7.14 -1.46
N LEU A 221 -6.74 8.17 -0.85
CA LEU A 221 -5.35 8.13 -0.39
C LEU A 221 -5.12 7.02 0.64
N ALA A 222 -6.04 6.84 1.59
CA ALA A 222 -5.95 5.76 2.58
C ALA A 222 -6.02 4.37 1.93
N TYR A 223 -6.84 4.22 0.89
CA TYR A 223 -6.91 3.00 0.11
C TYR A 223 -5.61 2.76 -0.69
N LEU A 224 -5.09 3.77 -1.37
CA LEU A 224 -3.85 3.67 -2.15
C LEU A 224 -2.63 3.40 -1.26
N ALA A 225 -2.62 3.92 -0.02
CA ALA A 225 -1.61 3.59 0.98
C ALA A 225 -1.62 2.09 1.31
N TYR A 226 -2.80 1.53 1.61
CA TYR A 226 -2.94 0.09 1.86
C TYR A 226 -2.54 -0.75 0.64
N GLU A 227 -2.95 -0.37 -0.56
CA GLU A 227 -2.55 -1.06 -1.79
C GLU A 227 -1.03 -1.03 -2.03
N THR A 228 -0.37 0.06 -1.63
CA THR A 228 1.09 0.19 -1.71
C THR A 228 1.78 -0.75 -0.73
N VAL A 229 1.29 -0.86 0.51
CA VAL A 229 1.76 -1.86 1.49
C VAL A 229 1.61 -3.26 0.93
N ALA A 230 0.42 -3.59 0.42
CA ALA A 230 0.13 -4.90 -0.16
C ALA A 230 1.06 -5.23 -1.34
N GLN A 231 1.32 -4.26 -2.21
CA GLN A 231 2.25 -4.43 -3.33
C GLN A 231 3.69 -4.65 -2.84
N LEU A 232 4.15 -3.95 -1.80
CA LEU A 232 5.48 -4.15 -1.23
C LEU A 232 5.62 -5.55 -0.62
N VAL A 233 4.59 -6.04 0.07
CA VAL A 233 4.56 -7.40 0.62
C VAL A 233 4.60 -8.45 -0.51
N ASP A 234 3.76 -8.31 -1.55
CA ASP A 234 3.76 -9.23 -2.70
C ASP A 234 5.16 -9.33 -3.33
N LEU A 235 5.80 -8.19 -3.58
CA LEU A 235 7.13 -8.14 -4.19
C LEU A 235 8.23 -8.67 -3.25
N ALA A 236 8.11 -8.44 -1.94
CA ALA A 236 9.07 -8.94 -0.97
C ALA A 236 8.99 -10.47 -0.82
N LEU A 237 7.78 -11.04 -0.88
CA LEU A 237 7.57 -12.49 -0.90
C LEU A 237 8.17 -13.11 -2.17
N LEU A 238 7.99 -12.46 -3.33
CA LEU A 238 8.61 -12.88 -4.59
C LEU A 238 10.15 -12.87 -4.49
N VAL A 239 10.73 -11.77 -4.01
CA VAL A 239 12.18 -11.65 -3.81
C VAL A 239 12.71 -12.70 -2.83
N ARG A 240 12.01 -12.95 -1.73
CA ARG A 240 12.38 -13.98 -0.75
C ARG A 240 12.40 -15.36 -1.40
N GLN A 241 11.41 -15.68 -2.22
CA GLN A 241 11.36 -16.95 -2.95
C GLN A 241 12.54 -17.10 -3.92
N ASP A 242 12.86 -16.06 -4.69
CA ASP A 242 14.00 -16.04 -5.62
C ASP A 242 15.36 -16.19 -4.91
N MET A 243 15.47 -15.77 -3.65
CA MET A 243 16.70 -15.90 -2.86
C MET A 243 16.89 -17.31 -2.27
N VAL A 244 15.79 -18.02 -2.00
CA VAL A 244 15.84 -19.39 -1.44
C VAL A 244 16.12 -20.42 -2.52
N THR A 245 15.68 -20.19 -3.75
CA THR A 245 15.99 -21.04 -4.92
C THR A 245 17.48 -20.89 -5.27
N LYS A 246 18.33 -21.68 -4.59
CA LYS A 246 19.78 -21.75 -4.86
C LYS A 246 20.03 -22.00 -6.35
N ALA A 247 21.01 -21.29 -6.90
CA ALA A 247 21.51 -21.36 -8.27
C ALA A 247 22.12 -22.72 -8.72
N GLY A 248 21.71 -23.83 -8.10
CA GLY A 248 22.21 -25.18 -8.40
C GLY A 248 21.43 -25.91 -9.50
N ASP A 249 20.22 -25.47 -9.84
CA ASP A 249 19.42 -26.09 -10.90
C ASP A 249 18.72 -25.02 -11.77
N PRO A 250 19.11 -24.87 -13.04
CA PRO A 250 18.46 -23.96 -13.99
C PRO A 250 16.95 -24.16 -14.12
N PHE A 251 16.44 -25.36 -13.83
CA PHE A 251 15.01 -25.68 -13.92
C PHE A 251 14.22 -25.30 -12.67
N SER A 252 14.87 -24.98 -11.54
CA SER A 252 14.17 -24.61 -10.31
C SER A 252 13.32 -23.35 -10.45
N HIS A 253 13.64 -22.45 -11.39
CA HIS A 253 12.80 -21.29 -11.73
C HIS A 253 11.56 -21.64 -12.57
N ALA A 254 11.59 -22.74 -13.33
CA ALA A 254 10.45 -23.19 -14.14
C ALA A 254 9.38 -23.88 -13.30
N ILE A 255 9.70 -24.21 -12.05
CA ILE A 255 8.76 -24.85 -11.15
C ILE A 255 7.84 -23.78 -10.55
N SER A 256 6.56 -23.83 -10.91
CA SER A 256 5.53 -22.92 -10.39
C SER A 256 5.62 -22.83 -8.86
N ALA A 257 5.38 -21.63 -8.31
CA ALA A 257 5.35 -21.39 -6.86
C ALA A 257 4.47 -22.39 -6.11
N THR A 258 3.42 -22.90 -6.77
CA THR A 258 2.55 -23.97 -6.24
C THR A 258 3.35 -25.23 -5.92
N PHE A 259 4.23 -25.71 -6.80
CA PHE A 259 4.92 -26.99 -6.63
C PHE A 259 6.02 -26.94 -5.55
N ILE A 260 6.79 -25.85 -5.48
CA ILE A 260 7.85 -25.68 -4.45
C ILE A 260 7.24 -25.73 -3.03
N GLN A 261 6.04 -25.18 -2.85
CA GLN A 261 5.41 -25.08 -1.54
C GLN A 261 4.74 -26.39 -1.08
N TYR A 262 4.30 -27.24 -2.02
CA TYR A 262 3.84 -28.60 -1.69
C TYR A 262 5.00 -29.50 -1.22
N HIS A 263 6.18 -29.41 -1.83
CA HIS A 263 7.30 -30.30 -1.48
C HIS A 263 8.07 -29.86 -0.22
N ASN A 264 8.18 -28.55 0.05
CA ASN A 264 8.82 -28.07 1.28
C ASN A 264 8.09 -28.53 2.55
N SER A 265 6.78 -28.79 2.49
CA SER A 265 6.04 -29.34 3.63
C SER A 265 6.39 -30.80 3.92
N ALA A 266 6.87 -31.57 2.93
CA ALA A 266 7.15 -32.99 3.10
C ALA A 266 8.59 -33.28 3.56
N GLU A 267 9.58 -32.49 3.13
CA GLU A 267 11.00 -32.74 3.45
C GLU A 267 11.56 -31.95 4.63
N SER A 268 10.84 -30.95 5.16
CA SER A 268 11.35 -30.11 6.25
C SER A 268 11.45 -30.80 7.62
N THR A 269 11.03 -32.06 7.78
CA THR A 269 11.03 -32.72 9.10
C THR A 269 12.36 -33.40 9.45
N ALA A 270 13.33 -33.53 8.54
CA ALA A 270 14.44 -34.48 8.76
C ALA A 270 15.89 -33.94 8.74
N ALA A 271 16.17 -32.67 8.45
CA ALA A 271 17.57 -32.24 8.35
C ALA A 271 17.86 -30.81 8.82
N CYS A 272 18.73 -30.74 9.84
CA CYS A 272 19.60 -29.63 10.20
C CYS A 272 18.94 -28.43 10.92
N GLY A 273 19.26 -28.28 12.21
CA GLY A 273 18.92 -27.15 13.08
C GLY A 273 19.66 -25.85 12.74
N VAL A 274 19.60 -25.46 11.47
CA VAL A 274 20.07 -24.15 11.02
C VAL A 274 19.02 -23.15 11.48
N GLU A 275 19.47 -22.23 12.35
CA GLU A 275 18.86 -20.94 12.68
C GLU A 275 17.55 -20.71 11.94
N ALA A 276 16.42 -20.83 12.65
CA ALA A 276 15.10 -20.57 12.09
C ALA A 276 15.19 -19.30 11.26
N HIS A 277 15.29 -19.46 9.94
CA HIS A 277 15.17 -18.36 9.00
C HIS A 277 13.87 -17.72 9.44
N SER A 278 13.96 -16.54 10.06
CA SER A 278 12.79 -15.87 10.59
C SER A 278 11.85 -15.79 9.40
N ASP A 279 10.72 -16.50 9.47
CA ASP A 279 9.75 -16.55 8.38
C ASP A 279 9.17 -15.15 8.10
N ALA A 280 9.54 -14.14 8.89
CA ALA A 280 9.23 -12.75 8.63
C ALA A 280 9.99 -12.20 7.42
N ILE A 281 9.33 -11.32 6.68
CA ILE A 281 9.95 -10.52 5.64
C ILE A 281 11.03 -9.65 6.28
N GLN A 282 12.27 -9.83 5.82
CA GLN A 282 13.43 -9.06 6.22
C GLN A 282 13.50 -7.71 5.48
N PRO A 283 14.13 -6.67 6.07
CA PRO A 283 14.29 -5.38 5.40
C PRO A 283 15.09 -5.48 4.08
N CYS A 284 15.98 -6.48 3.93
CA CYS A 284 16.70 -6.71 2.68
C CYS A 284 15.77 -7.12 1.53
N HIS A 285 14.68 -7.85 1.78
CA HIS A 285 13.71 -8.20 0.76
C HIS A 285 12.97 -6.96 0.24
N ILE A 286 12.64 -6.01 1.13
CA ILE A 286 12.01 -4.73 0.75
C ILE A 286 12.99 -3.88 -0.07
N ARG A 287 14.24 -3.73 0.39
CA ARG A 287 15.28 -2.99 -0.34
C ARG A 287 15.50 -3.57 -1.74
N GLU A 288 15.56 -4.88 -1.85
CA GLU A 288 15.74 -5.57 -3.13
C GLU A 288 14.49 -5.48 -4.03
N ALA A 289 13.29 -5.56 -3.47
CA ALA A 289 12.04 -5.33 -4.19
C ALA A 289 12.00 -3.91 -4.79
N ILE A 290 12.40 -2.89 -4.03
CA ILE A 290 12.50 -1.51 -4.52
C ILE A 290 13.57 -1.40 -5.61
N ARG A 291 14.74 -2.02 -5.41
CA ARG A 291 15.82 -2.02 -6.41
C ARG A 291 15.38 -2.61 -7.75
N ARG A 292 14.63 -3.73 -7.74
CA ARG A 292 14.14 -4.41 -8.95
C ARG A 292 12.90 -3.76 -9.57
N TYR A 293 11.96 -3.29 -8.75
CA TYR A 293 10.59 -2.96 -9.18
C TYR A 293 10.15 -1.53 -8.82
N SER A 294 11.07 -0.61 -8.49
CA SER A 294 10.77 0.81 -8.22
C SER A 294 9.84 1.45 -9.27
N HIS A 295 10.00 1.08 -10.54
CA HIS A 295 9.17 1.55 -11.65
C HIS A 295 7.72 1.00 -11.67
N ARG A 296 7.36 0.07 -10.78
CA ARG A 296 6.01 -0.52 -10.66
C ARG A 296 5.33 -0.24 -9.31
N ILE A 297 6.09 0.21 -8.31
CA ILE A 297 5.62 0.40 -6.94
C ILE A 297 4.83 1.69 -6.78
N GLY A 298 3.69 1.60 -6.08
CA GLY A 298 2.89 2.75 -5.68
C GLY A 298 2.00 3.32 -6.79
N PRO A 299 1.19 4.34 -6.47
CA PRO A 299 0.17 4.88 -7.38
C PRO A 299 0.77 5.64 -8.58
N LEU A 300 1.93 6.26 -8.40
CA LEU A 300 2.60 7.06 -9.44
C LEU A 300 3.59 6.27 -10.30
N SER A 301 3.61 4.94 -10.21
CA SER A 301 4.54 4.12 -10.98
C SER A 301 4.55 4.36 -12.51
N PRO A 302 3.43 4.73 -13.18
CA PRO A 302 3.48 5.08 -14.61
C PRO A 302 4.29 6.35 -14.91
N PHE A 303 4.53 7.22 -13.92
CA PHE A 303 5.24 8.48 -14.09
C PHE A 303 6.75 8.37 -13.79
N THR A 304 7.19 7.33 -13.07
CA THR A 304 8.61 7.14 -12.73
C THR A 304 9.45 6.74 -13.96
N ASN A 305 8.85 6.04 -14.93
CA ASN A 305 9.52 5.68 -16.18
C ASN A 305 9.72 6.86 -17.14
N ALA A 306 8.90 7.92 -17.05
CA ALA A 306 9.00 9.06 -17.95
C ALA A 306 10.38 9.75 -17.86
N TYR A 307 11.01 9.74 -16.68
CA TYR A 307 12.35 10.28 -16.49
C TYR A 307 13.47 9.42 -17.10
N ARG A 308 13.26 8.11 -17.35
CA ARG A 308 14.21 7.32 -18.13
C ARG A 308 14.07 7.50 -19.64
N ARG A 309 12.87 7.82 -20.14
CA ARG A 309 12.67 7.99 -21.59
C ARG A 309 13.38 9.23 -22.13
N ASN A 310 13.59 10.24 -21.27
CA ASN A 310 14.44 11.39 -21.57
C ASN A 310 15.88 11.19 -21.08
N GLY A 311 16.56 10.14 -21.53
CA GLY A 311 18.03 10.09 -21.70
C GLY A 311 18.98 10.36 -20.52
N MET A 312 18.51 10.70 -19.33
CA MET A 312 19.34 11.04 -18.19
C MET A 312 19.54 9.78 -17.34
N ALA A 313 20.41 8.90 -17.82
CA ALA A 313 21.01 7.87 -16.98
C ALA A 313 21.73 8.59 -15.83
N PHE A 314 21.25 8.39 -14.59
CA PHE A 314 21.99 8.74 -13.39
C PHE A 314 23.31 7.96 -13.40
N LEU A 315 24.35 8.64 -13.86
CA LEU A 315 25.74 8.33 -13.57
C LEU A 315 26.15 9.14 -12.34
N ALA A 316 26.98 8.49 -11.52
CA ALA A 316 27.90 9.05 -10.53
C ALA A 316 27.41 9.22 -9.07
N CYS A 317 28.17 8.50 -8.23
CA CYS A 317 28.50 8.70 -6.82
C CYS A 317 27.54 8.13 -5.77
#